data_AF-A0A8C2YR33-F1
#
_entry.id   AF-A0A8C2YR33-F1
#
_cell.length_a   1.000
_cell.length_b   1.000
_cell.length_c   1.000
_cell.angle_alpha   90.00
_cell.angle_beta   90.00
_cell.angle_gamma   90.00
#
_symmetry.space_group_name_H-M   'P 1'
#
loop_
_entity.id
_entity.type
_entity.pdbx_description
1 polymer ?
#
loop_
_entity_poly.entity_id
_entity_poly.type
_entity_poly.pdbx_seq_one_letter_code
_entity_poly.pdbx_strand_id
1 'polypeptide(L)'
;MVNVPLGYEGQFQLIADPVPFKTVADLVHSVRVPQGPATHRSPPCFKNLVPISTAELPMVLKKRQTLSLIGLEDRQGERLLRCELVRKEPPLQLLLPMDCWGQFQECQDDQLYTINTIVSWKLLTGRKRRVRAAAGHSLRTLSPHIPEHFSGHLVLHPSFLVMALLPGEHEITIPSHLDIRITDATGLEQNPGKFMKMRQIYSMEKTRFPLRIRIMSMVTAQPFPLQCGQLLTVLRTREVRKFLATELSRGKMGRRFLIPTTYWGSVLWGGRYFRMVSDITSAMQQGQVRFRAQRDYTSPTEPFTSFEASECFTALQKSVVTAEIQGEEHRVEVLKCQNMATNALAVFPLFAQGDFLELVVDPRVGKLQELCQITRLPCHIRVVSPDPTMARDPLFGTEELRVENVIIEQSLIAKDETLPERTLEIPVEKISMEVLVLKERLQIRDAGKETSVAPQGIEEITETEALTYSNCLIAPRPPPRPPKPRSLS
;
A
#
# COMPACT_ATOMS: atom_id res chain seq x y z
N MET A 1 7.80 -19.33 31.77
CA MET A 1 7.86 -20.06 30.49
C MET A 1 9.20 -19.71 29.85
N VAL A 2 9.93 -20.68 29.28
CA VAL A 2 11.28 -20.46 28.71
C VAL A 2 11.22 -20.84 27.24
N ASN A 3 11.74 -19.98 26.37
CA ASN A 3 11.80 -20.24 24.92
C ASN A 3 13.08 -21.04 24.61
N VAL A 4 12.92 -22.18 23.95
CA VAL A 4 14.03 -23.03 23.50
C VAL A 4 14.06 -23.01 21.97
N PRO A 5 15.04 -22.33 21.33
CA PRO A 5 15.12 -22.25 19.88
C PRO A 5 15.53 -23.61 19.28
N LEU A 6 15.11 -23.89 18.04
CA LEU A 6 15.45 -25.16 17.36
C LEU A 6 16.95 -25.41 17.22
N GLY A 7 17.74 -24.33 17.10
CA GLY A 7 19.20 -24.36 17.04
C GLY A 7 19.91 -24.43 18.40
N TYR A 8 19.19 -24.66 19.50
CA TYR A 8 19.83 -24.80 20.81
C TYR A 8 20.73 -26.04 20.85
N GLU A 9 22.00 -25.86 21.22
CA GLU A 9 23.03 -26.91 21.21
C GLU A 9 22.91 -27.91 22.37
N GLY A 10 22.04 -27.65 23.35
CA GLY A 10 21.85 -28.56 24.47
C GLY A 10 21.16 -29.86 24.08
N GLN A 11 21.56 -30.94 24.75
CA GLN A 11 20.96 -32.26 24.59
C GLN A 11 19.99 -32.60 25.70
N PHE A 12 18.95 -33.37 25.36
CA PHE A 12 17.86 -33.72 26.25
C PHE A 12 17.55 -35.21 26.21
N GLN A 13 17.32 -35.78 27.39
CA GLN A 13 16.75 -37.11 27.54
C GLN A 13 15.22 -37.01 27.53
N LEU A 14 14.56 -37.91 26.79
CA LEU A 14 13.10 -38.00 26.80
C LEU A 14 12.61 -38.64 28.09
N ILE A 15 11.47 -38.19 28.60
CA ILE A 15 10.75 -38.88 29.67
C ILE A 15 9.55 -39.56 29.01
N ALA A 16 9.49 -40.89 29.12
CA ALA A 16 8.39 -41.68 28.57
C ALA A 16 7.03 -41.21 29.10
N ASP A 17 6.04 -41.15 28.22
CA ASP A 17 4.68 -40.83 28.59
C ASP A 17 4.10 -41.94 29.47
N PRO A 18 3.70 -41.64 30.73
CA PRO A 18 3.15 -42.64 31.61
C PRO A 18 1.78 -43.15 31.15
N VAL A 19 1.05 -42.39 30.31
CA VAL A 19 -0.32 -42.74 29.89
C VAL A 19 -0.28 -43.70 28.70
N PRO A 20 -0.87 -44.91 28.78
CA PRO A 20 -0.91 -45.82 27.65
C PRO A 20 -1.87 -45.37 26.53
N PHE A 21 -1.59 -45.75 25.30
CA PHE A 21 -2.51 -45.70 24.16
C PHE A 21 -3.38 -46.95 24.16
N LYS A 22 -4.71 -46.84 24.07
CA LYS A 22 -5.58 -48.01 24.27
C LYS A 22 -5.46 -48.97 23.09
N THR A 23 -5.57 -48.44 21.88
CA THR A 23 -5.51 -49.19 20.62
C THR A 23 -4.28 -48.82 19.80
N VAL A 24 -4.04 -49.62 18.74
CA VAL A 24 -3.04 -49.30 17.72
C VAL A 24 -3.41 -48.01 16.96
N ALA A 25 -4.68 -47.78 16.66
CA ALA A 25 -5.15 -46.55 16.03
C ALA A 25 -4.78 -45.30 16.85
N ASP A 26 -5.02 -45.33 18.16
CA ASP A 26 -4.66 -44.22 19.07
C ASP A 26 -3.16 -43.94 19.03
N LEU A 27 -2.35 -45.02 19.01
CA LEU A 27 -0.90 -44.97 18.98
C LEU A 27 -0.40 -44.35 17.67
N VAL A 28 -0.86 -44.87 16.53
CA VAL A 28 -0.44 -44.42 15.19
C VAL A 28 -0.90 -42.99 14.91
N HIS A 29 -2.04 -42.56 15.44
CA HIS A 29 -2.49 -41.16 15.32
C HIS A 29 -1.60 -40.18 16.12
N SER A 30 -1.01 -40.66 17.21
CA SER A 30 -0.25 -39.82 18.14
C SER A 30 1.26 -39.85 17.91
N VAL A 31 1.79 -40.92 17.32
CA VAL A 31 3.23 -41.17 17.17
C VAL A 31 3.61 -41.15 15.69
N ARG A 32 4.73 -40.49 15.35
CA ARG A 32 5.30 -40.57 14.00
C ARG A 32 5.90 -41.97 13.77
N VAL A 33 5.22 -42.77 12.96
CA VAL A 33 5.70 -44.08 12.51
C VAL A 33 6.60 -43.91 11.27
N PRO A 34 7.79 -44.54 11.21
CA PRO A 34 8.68 -44.46 10.05
C PRO A 34 7.97 -44.85 8.75
N GLN A 35 8.17 -44.04 7.69
CA GLN A 35 7.62 -44.28 6.35
C GLN A 35 8.79 -44.52 5.38
N GLY A 36 9.31 -45.75 5.33
CA GLY A 36 10.36 -46.15 4.38
C GLY A 36 11.69 -46.59 5.03
N PRO A 37 12.68 -47.04 4.23
CA PRO A 37 13.95 -47.61 4.69
C PRO A 37 14.95 -46.58 5.26
N ALA A 38 14.50 -45.35 5.55
CA ALA A 38 15.37 -44.29 6.04
C ALA A 38 15.94 -44.62 7.42
N THR A 39 17.25 -44.40 7.56
CA THR A 39 18.11 -44.61 8.72
C THR A 39 17.76 -43.67 9.88
N HIS A 40 16.63 -43.91 10.55
CA HIS A 40 16.34 -43.26 11.82
C HIS A 40 16.96 -44.08 12.96
N ARG A 41 17.87 -43.46 13.73
CA ARG A 41 18.73 -44.13 14.73
C ARG A 41 18.01 -44.85 15.88
N SER A 42 16.70 -44.72 16.03
CA SER A 42 15.92 -45.52 17.01
C SER A 42 14.40 -45.45 16.73
N PRO A 43 13.77 -46.53 16.24
CA PRO A 43 12.32 -46.59 16.12
C PRO A 43 11.64 -46.42 17.49
N PRO A 44 10.47 -45.77 17.55
CA PRO A 44 9.70 -45.67 18.80
C PRO A 44 9.39 -47.05 19.37
N CYS A 45 9.63 -47.23 20.66
CA CYS A 45 9.42 -48.49 21.35
C CYS A 45 8.29 -48.37 22.37
N PHE A 46 7.36 -49.32 22.35
CA PHE A 46 6.20 -49.39 23.23
C PHE A 46 6.06 -50.77 23.82
N LYS A 47 5.59 -50.85 25.06
CA LYS A 47 5.24 -52.13 25.69
C LYS A 47 3.73 -52.28 25.82
N ASN A 48 3.22 -53.45 25.50
CA ASN A 48 1.81 -53.77 25.74
C ASN A 48 1.58 -54.04 27.24
N LEU A 49 0.55 -53.44 27.83
CA LEU A 49 0.21 -53.67 29.24
C LEU A 49 -0.77 -54.84 29.44
N VAL A 50 -1.30 -55.38 28.34
CA VAL A 50 -2.23 -56.50 28.30
C VAL A 50 -1.81 -57.51 27.23
N PRO A 51 -2.10 -58.82 27.40
CA PRO A 51 -1.82 -59.80 26.36
C PRO A 51 -2.61 -59.49 25.08
N ILE A 52 -2.00 -59.73 23.92
CA ILE A 52 -2.61 -59.49 22.61
C ILE A 52 -2.72 -60.81 21.86
N SER A 53 -3.91 -61.11 21.35
CA SER A 53 -4.18 -62.25 20.48
C SER A 53 -5.04 -61.75 19.33
N THR A 54 -4.55 -61.87 18.10
CA THR A 54 -5.26 -61.51 16.87
C THR A 54 -5.01 -62.60 15.83
N ALA A 55 -5.89 -62.70 14.82
CA ALA A 55 -5.76 -63.70 13.76
C ALA A 55 -4.47 -63.53 12.93
N GLU A 56 -3.98 -62.30 12.81
CA GLU A 56 -2.74 -61.94 12.09
C GLU A 56 -1.46 -62.30 12.86
N LEU A 57 -1.56 -62.62 14.16
CA LEU A 57 -0.42 -62.94 14.99
C LEU A 57 -0.16 -64.46 15.02
N PRO A 58 1.08 -64.92 14.79
CA PRO A 58 1.43 -66.34 14.86
C PRO A 58 1.41 -66.89 16.30
N MET A 59 1.32 -66.03 17.32
CA MET A 59 1.33 -66.38 18.73
C MET A 59 0.71 -65.26 19.58
N VAL A 60 0.16 -65.59 20.74
CA VAL A 60 -0.27 -64.61 21.75
C VAL A 60 0.93 -63.81 22.27
N LEU A 61 0.90 -62.49 22.12
CA LEU A 61 1.88 -61.60 22.73
C LEU A 61 1.60 -61.49 24.22
N LYS A 62 2.59 -61.85 25.04
CA LYS A 62 2.47 -61.76 26.50
C LYS A 62 2.50 -60.30 26.93
N LYS A 63 1.91 -60.02 28.10
CA LYS A 63 1.99 -58.71 28.75
C LYS A 63 3.46 -58.29 28.95
N ARG A 64 3.74 -56.99 28.80
CA ARG A 64 5.06 -56.34 28.92
C ARG A 64 6.10 -56.76 27.87
N GLN A 65 5.65 -57.18 26.69
CA GLN A 65 6.52 -57.33 25.54
C GLN A 65 6.76 -55.98 24.87
N THR A 66 8.01 -55.72 24.48
CA THR A 66 8.40 -54.47 23.84
C THR A 66 8.35 -54.59 22.32
N LEU A 67 7.63 -53.68 21.70
CA LEU A 67 7.38 -53.56 20.27
C LEU A 67 8.08 -52.31 19.75
N SER A 68 8.92 -52.49 18.75
CA SER A 68 9.53 -51.42 17.96
C SER A 68 8.64 -51.11 16.77
N LEU A 69 8.26 -49.85 16.56
CA LEU A 69 7.41 -49.43 15.44
C LEU A 69 8.24 -49.22 14.18
N ILE A 70 8.05 -50.06 13.17
CA ILE A 70 8.92 -50.11 11.97
C ILE A 70 8.20 -49.76 10.66
N GLY A 71 6.89 -49.53 10.67
CA GLY A 71 6.17 -49.07 9.49
C GLY A 71 4.66 -49.30 9.56
N LEU A 72 3.99 -48.89 8.49
CA LEU A 72 2.59 -49.18 8.23
C LEU A 72 2.50 -49.98 6.93
N GLU A 73 1.54 -50.88 6.86
CA GLU A 73 1.31 -51.74 5.70
C GLU A 73 -0.18 -51.80 5.41
N ASP A 74 -0.57 -51.67 4.14
CA ASP A 74 -1.96 -51.83 3.71
C ASP A 74 -2.13 -53.24 3.10
N ARG A 75 -2.99 -54.07 3.69
CA ARG A 75 -3.34 -55.41 3.18
C ARG A 75 -4.84 -55.52 3.03
N GLN A 76 -5.31 -55.86 1.83
CA GLN A 76 -6.74 -56.05 1.52
C GLN A 76 -7.65 -54.85 1.90
N GLY A 77 -7.11 -53.62 1.89
CA GLY A 77 -7.84 -52.41 2.27
C GLY A 77 -7.81 -52.10 3.77
N GLU A 78 -7.20 -52.96 4.59
CA GLU A 78 -6.97 -52.71 6.00
C GLU A 78 -5.54 -52.19 6.24
N ARG A 79 -5.45 -51.11 7.04
CA ARG A 79 -4.18 -50.55 7.46
C ARG A 79 -3.70 -51.31 8.69
N LEU A 80 -2.48 -51.82 8.65
CA LEU A 80 -1.85 -52.60 9.71
C LEU A 80 -0.59 -51.90 10.20
N LEU A 81 -0.32 -51.99 11.50
CA LEU A 81 0.92 -51.52 12.09
C LEU A 81 1.97 -52.62 12.04
N ARG A 82 3.10 -52.34 11.39
CA ARG A 82 4.24 -53.24 11.35
C ARG A 82 5.15 -52.96 12.55
N CYS A 83 5.31 -53.97 13.40
CA CYS A 83 6.16 -53.92 14.58
C CYS A 83 7.22 -55.01 14.56
N GLU A 84 8.30 -54.80 15.30
CA GLU A 84 9.28 -55.83 15.60
C GLU A 84 9.34 -56.07 17.11
N LEU A 85 9.32 -57.34 17.52
CA LEU A 85 9.47 -57.71 18.92
C LEU A 85 10.94 -57.57 19.35
N VAL A 86 11.18 -56.65 20.28
CA VAL A 86 12.53 -56.33 20.76
C VAL A 86 13.07 -57.47 21.64
N ARG A 87 14.35 -57.85 21.46
CA ARG A 87 15.07 -58.92 22.18
C ARG A 87 14.59 -60.36 21.88
N LYS A 88 14.14 -60.65 20.67
CA LYS A 88 13.93 -62.03 20.18
C LYS A 88 14.91 -62.32 19.04
N GLU A 89 15.59 -63.46 19.11
CA GLU A 89 16.45 -63.98 18.04
C GLU A 89 15.87 -65.31 17.52
N PRO A 90 15.51 -65.42 16.22
CA PRO A 90 15.52 -64.38 15.20
C PRO A 90 14.47 -63.27 15.46
N PRO A 91 14.66 -62.06 14.88
CA PRO A 91 13.71 -60.95 15.02
C PRO A 91 12.35 -61.35 14.49
N LEU A 92 11.31 -61.18 15.33
CA LEU A 92 9.93 -61.49 14.96
C LEU A 92 9.21 -60.20 14.57
N GLN A 93 8.87 -60.09 13.29
CA GLN A 93 7.99 -59.04 12.78
C GLN A 93 6.53 -59.44 12.95
N LEU A 94 5.71 -58.45 13.29
CA LEU A 94 4.31 -58.59 13.66
C LEU A 94 3.48 -57.55 12.92
N LEU A 95 2.29 -57.93 12.50
CA LEU A 95 1.28 -57.03 11.96
C LEU A 95 0.15 -56.91 12.97
N LEU A 96 -0.10 -55.69 13.45
CA LEU A 96 -1.17 -55.40 14.39
C LEU A 96 -2.29 -54.60 13.71
N PRO A 97 -3.53 -55.10 13.73
CA PRO A 97 -4.71 -54.36 13.28
C PRO A 97 -4.91 -53.04 14.04
N MET A 98 -5.56 -52.04 13.41
CA MET A 98 -5.76 -50.72 14.02
C MET A 98 -6.67 -50.74 15.26
N ASP A 99 -7.64 -51.65 15.29
CA ASP A 99 -8.55 -51.88 16.41
C ASP A 99 -7.92 -52.70 17.55
N CYS A 100 -6.72 -53.25 17.33
CA CYS A 100 -6.01 -54.08 18.31
C CYS A 100 -5.80 -53.31 19.63
N TRP A 101 -6.37 -53.85 20.71
CA TRP A 101 -6.28 -53.30 22.05
C TRP A 101 -5.08 -53.88 22.81
N GLY A 102 -4.15 -53.02 23.20
CA GLY A 102 -2.89 -53.44 23.82
C GLY A 102 -2.43 -52.61 25.01
N GLN A 103 -3.11 -51.48 25.29
CA GLN A 103 -2.67 -50.48 26.26
C GLN A 103 -1.16 -50.19 26.13
N PHE A 104 -0.75 -49.69 24.97
CA PHE A 104 0.64 -49.49 24.60
C PHE A 104 1.25 -48.31 25.39
N GLN A 105 2.19 -48.60 26.28
CA GLN A 105 2.90 -47.59 27.06
C GLN A 105 4.27 -47.32 26.42
N GLU A 106 4.65 -46.04 26.30
CA GLU A 106 5.96 -45.65 25.78
C GLU A 106 7.08 -46.21 26.65
N CYS A 107 8.10 -46.80 26.02
CA CYS A 107 9.30 -47.25 26.73
C CYS A 107 10.22 -46.08 27.01
N GLN A 108 10.88 -46.11 28.17
CA GLN A 108 11.92 -45.16 28.49
C GLN A 108 13.10 -45.34 27.53
N ASP A 109 13.58 -44.23 27.00
CA ASP A 109 14.71 -44.16 26.09
C ASP A 109 15.86 -43.42 26.78
N ASP A 110 17.04 -44.03 26.78
CA ASP A 110 18.25 -43.47 27.40
C ASP A 110 19.10 -42.68 26.41
N GLN A 111 18.65 -42.53 25.16
CA GLN A 111 19.31 -41.67 24.18
C GLN A 111 19.10 -40.18 24.49
N LEU A 112 20.11 -39.40 24.09
CA LEU A 112 20.09 -37.95 24.16
C LEU A 112 19.76 -37.37 22.78
N TYR A 113 18.90 -36.36 22.77
CA TYR A 113 18.36 -35.75 21.56
C TYR A 113 18.51 -34.24 21.57
N THR A 114 18.77 -33.65 20.41
CA THR A 114 18.62 -32.20 20.23
C THR A 114 17.14 -31.83 20.19
N ILE A 115 16.83 -30.57 20.50
CA ILE A 115 15.44 -30.09 20.45
C ILE A 115 14.86 -30.21 19.03
N ASN A 116 15.68 -30.03 17.99
CA ASN A 116 15.27 -30.21 16.60
C ASN A 116 14.84 -31.66 16.31
N THR A 117 15.61 -32.65 16.76
CA THR A 117 15.23 -34.07 16.63
C THR A 117 13.95 -34.37 17.41
N ILE A 118 13.78 -33.78 18.59
CA ILE A 118 12.56 -33.98 19.38
C ILE A 118 11.33 -33.43 18.65
N VAL A 119 11.39 -32.18 18.19
CA VAL A 119 10.28 -31.52 17.48
C VAL A 119 9.93 -32.23 16.17
N SER A 120 10.95 -32.67 15.42
CA SER A 120 10.75 -33.32 14.12
C SER A 120 10.26 -34.77 14.22
N TRP A 121 10.62 -35.54 15.26
CA TRP A 121 10.37 -36.98 15.26
C TRP A 121 9.87 -37.59 16.56
N LYS A 122 10.04 -36.94 17.71
CA LYS A 122 9.72 -37.53 19.01
C LYS A 122 8.56 -36.81 19.74
N LEU A 123 7.91 -35.82 19.13
CA LEU A 123 6.67 -35.25 19.68
C LEU A 123 5.50 -36.25 19.59
N LEU A 124 4.62 -36.19 20.57
CA LEU A 124 3.33 -36.91 20.59
C LEU A 124 2.21 -35.93 20.26
N THR A 125 1.48 -36.17 19.18
CA THR A 125 0.32 -35.36 18.82
C THR A 125 -0.71 -35.40 19.95
N GLY A 126 -1.19 -34.23 20.38
CA GLY A 126 -2.21 -34.13 21.44
C GLY A 126 -1.74 -34.44 22.86
N ARG A 127 -0.45 -34.74 23.09
CA ARG A 127 0.10 -35.01 24.43
C ARG A 127 1.31 -34.14 24.75
N LYS A 128 1.53 -33.92 26.05
CA LYS A 128 2.65 -33.12 26.56
C LYS A 128 3.94 -33.93 26.50
N ARG A 129 4.96 -33.43 25.80
CA ARG A 129 6.28 -34.07 25.78
C ARG A 129 7.15 -33.53 26.92
N ARG A 130 7.71 -34.44 27.72
CA ARG A 130 8.58 -34.10 28.86
C ARG A 130 10.02 -34.48 28.55
N VAL A 131 10.96 -33.61 28.94
CA VAL A 131 12.39 -33.82 28.69
C VAL A 131 13.23 -33.39 29.89
N ARG A 132 14.39 -34.01 30.07
CA ARG A 132 15.40 -33.62 31.05
C ARG A 132 16.66 -33.18 30.33
N ALA A 133 17.26 -32.07 30.74
CA ALA A 133 18.55 -31.65 30.19
C ALA A 133 19.64 -32.66 30.58
N ALA A 134 20.53 -32.98 29.65
CA ALA A 134 21.67 -33.84 29.93
C ALA A 134 22.61 -33.20 30.95
N ALA A 135 23.30 -34.03 31.75
CA ALA A 135 24.27 -33.56 32.73
C ALA A 135 25.37 -32.74 32.05
N GLY A 136 25.71 -31.57 32.61
CA GLY A 136 26.71 -30.66 32.06
C GLY A 136 26.17 -29.56 31.15
N HIS A 137 24.90 -29.62 30.71
CA HIS A 137 24.28 -28.53 29.94
C HIS A 137 23.53 -27.57 30.86
N SER A 138 23.96 -26.30 30.89
CA SER A 138 23.30 -25.25 31.68
C SER A 138 22.14 -24.63 30.91
N LEU A 139 20.92 -24.88 31.41
CA LEU A 139 19.71 -24.24 30.89
C LEU A 139 19.65 -22.74 31.21
N ARG A 140 20.53 -22.19 32.08
CA ARG A 140 20.60 -20.75 32.35
C ARG A 140 20.92 -19.93 31.09
N THR A 141 21.55 -20.54 30.10
CA THR A 141 21.77 -19.93 28.77
C THR A 141 20.46 -19.55 28.06
N LEU A 142 19.34 -20.21 28.40
CA LEU A 142 18.02 -19.92 27.85
C LEU A 142 17.24 -18.86 28.65
N SER A 143 17.50 -18.75 29.95
CA SER A 143 16.86 -17.75 30.80
C SER A 143 17.61 -17.58 32.13
N PRO A 144 17.85 -16.33 32.59
CA PRO A 144 18.51 -16.07 33.87
C PRO A 144 17.67 -16.53 35.08
N HIS A 145 16.37 -16.76 34.90
CA HIS A 145 15.45 -17.18 35.96
C HIS A 145 15.50 -18.69 36.27
N ILE A 146 16.29 -19.47 35.53
CA ILE A 146 16.44 -20.90 35.79
C ILE A 146 17.45 -21.11 36.92
N PRO A 147 17.12 -21.92 37.96
CA PRO A 147 18.05 -22.24 39.02
C PRO A 147 19.33 -22.91 38.51
N GLU A 148 20.46 -22.63 39.15
CA GLU A 148 21.79 -23.12 38.76
C GLU A 148 21.92 -24.64 38.73
N HIS A 149 21.19 -25.30 39.63
CA HIS A 149 21.18 -26.75 39.79
C HIS A 149 19.81 -27.33 39.46
N PHE A 150 19.16 -26.83 38.41
CA PHE A 150 17.87 -27.36 37.98
C PHE A 150 17.96 -28.86 37.62
N SER A 151 17.40 -29.70 38.49
CA SER A 151 17.32 -31.17 38.33
C SER A 151 15.94 -31.66 37.89
N GLY A 152 15.04 -30.73 37.56
CA GLY A 152 13.68 -31.00 37.14
C GLY A 152 13.57 -31.48 35.69
N HIS A 153 12.37 -31.36 35.14
CA HIS A 153 12.10 -31.63 33.72
C HIS A 153 11.37 -30.45 33.09
N LEU A 154 11.52 -30.31 31.78
CA LEU A 154 10.80 -29.35 30.97
C LEU A 154 9.58 -30.04 30.33
N VAL A 155 8.48 -29.30 30.26
CA VAL A 155 7.31 -29.68 29.48
C VAL A 155 7.33 -28.85 28.20
N LEU A 156 7.47 -29.51 27.06
CA LEU A 156 7.57 -28.85 25.77
C LEU A 156 6.19 -28.47 25.24
N HIS A 157 6.06 -27.21 24.84
CA HIS A 157 4.90 -26.65 24.16
C HIS A 157 5.38 -26.16 22.79
N PRO A 158 5.27 -26.98 21.73
CA PRO A 158 5.73 -26.56 20.42
C PRO A 158 4.88 -25.40 19.91
N SER A 159 5.54 -24.33 19.45
CA SER A 159 4.91 -23.21 18.77
C SER A 159 5.35 -23.24 17.32
N PHE A 160 4.40 -23.36 16.41
CA PHE A 160 4.64 -23.33 14.97
C PHE A 160 4.20 -22.00 14.38
N LEU A 161 4.83 -21.65 13.27
CA LEU A 161 4.45 -20.54 12.40
C LEU A 161 4.01 -21.16 11.07
N VAL A 162 2.78 -20.88 10.67
CA VAL A 162 2.25 -21.30 9.37
C VAL A 162 2.56 -20.19 8.38
N MET A 163 3.29 -20.51 7.32
CA MET A 163 3.57 -19.56 6.24
C MET A 163 2.50 -19.76 5.16
N ALA A 164 1.68 -18.73 4.95
CA ALA A 164 0.69 -18.70 3.88
C ALA A 164 1.28 -17.93 2.69
N LEU A 165 1.34 -18.58 1.53
CA LEU A 165 1.69 -17.95 0.26
C LEU A 165 0.41 -17.40 -0.38
N LEU A 166 0.24 -16.09 -0.35
CA LEU A 166 -0.86 -15.43 -1.03
C LEU A 166 -0.47 -15.03 -2.46
N PRO A 167 -1.42 -15.04 -3.42
CA PRO A 167 -1.20 -14.40 -4.72
C PRO A 167 -0.74 -12.95 -4.51
N GLY A 168 0.35 -12.53 -5.16
CA GLY A 168 0.90 -11.18 -5.01
C GLY A 168 2.08 -11.04 -4.04
N GLU A 169 2.82 -12.11 -3.78
CA GLU A 169 4.08 -12.14 -3.00
C GLU A 169 3.95 -11.65 -1.55
N HIS A 170 2.82 -11.90 -0.91
CA HIS A 170 2.68 -11.66 0.53
C HIS A 170 2.84 -12.99 1.26
N GLU A 171 3.95 -13.12 1.96
CA GLU A 171 4.16 -14.17 2.95
C GLU A 171 3.54 -13.72 4.27
N ILE A 172 2.48 -14.41 4.71
CA ILE A 172 1.89 -14.15 6.03
C ILE A 172 2.30 -15.27 6.97
N THR A 173 2.92 -14.89 8.07
CA THR A 173 3.25 -15.78 9.17
C THR A 173 2.10 -15.82 10.18
N ILE A 174 1.36 -16.93 10.22
CA ILE A 174 0.24 -17.12 11.14
C ILE A 174 0.74 -17.93 12.35
N PRO A 175 0.65 -17.42 13.57
CA PRO A 175 1.07 -18.17 14.74
C PRO A 175 0.08 -19.27 15.12
N SER A 176 0.60 -20.42 15.53
CA SER A 176 -0.17 -21.62 15.89
C SER A 176 -1.10 -21.50 17.10
N HIS A 177 -1.08 -20.38 17.83
CA HIS A 177 -2.04 -20.12 18.91
C HIS A 177 -3.37 -19.53 18.42
N LEU A 178 -3.51 -19.26 17.12
CA LEU A 178 -4.77 -18.86 16.50
C LEU A 178 -5.52 -20.09 16.00
N ASP A 179 -6.84 -20.12 16.22
CA ASP A 179 -7.72 -21.13 15.63
C ASP A 179 -7.82 -20.91 14.11
N ILE A 180 -7.13 -21.75 13.33
CA ILE A 180 -7.16 -21.68 11.86
C ILE A 180 -8.28 -22.59 11.35
N ARG A 181 -9.35 -22.00 10.81
CA ARG A 181 -10.36 -22.74 10.04
C ARG A 181 -10.00 -22.72 8.57
N ILE A 182 -9.59 -23.85 8.05
CA ILE A 182 -9.38 -24.06 6.60
C ILE A 182 -10.74 -24.42 6.01
N THR A 183 -11.28 -23.55 5.16
CA THR A 183 -12.48 -23.85 4.38
C THR A 183 -12.05 -24.07 2.95
N ASP A 184 -12.33 -25.26 2.41
CA ASP A 184 -12.11 -25.56 1.01
C ASP A 184 -13.07 -24.73 0.16
N ALA A 185 -12.53 -23.71 -0.53
CA ALA A 185 -13.28 -22.87 -1.45
C ALA A 185 -13.24 -23.38 -2.89
N THR A 186 -12.59 -24.52 -3.16
CA THR A 186 -12.31 -25.04 -4.52
C THR A 186 -13.55 -25.56 -5.26
N GLY A 187 -14.75 -25.39 -4.68
CA GLY A 187 -16.06 -25.65 -5.33
C GLY A 187 -17.00 -24.45 -5.41
N LEU A 188 -16.62 -23.28 -4.88
CA LEU A 188 -17.42 -22.06 -4.90
C LEU A 188 -16.92 -21.14 -6.03
N GLU A 189 -17.57 -21.26 -7.19
CA GLU A 189 -17.32 -20.56 -8.46
C GLU A 189 -16.02 -20.93 -9.21
N GLN A 190 -16.18 -21.48 -10.42
CA GLN A 190 -15.14 -21.98 -11.34
C GLN A 190 -14.21 -20.90 -11.93
N ASN A 191 -14.01 -19.77 -11.25
CA ASN A 191 -12.95 -18.83 -11.59
C ASN A 191 -12.59 -18.08 -10.32
N PRO A 192 -11.52 -18.45 -9.59
CA PRO A 192 -11.01 -17.57 -8.55
C PRO A 192 -10.66 -16.26 -9.25
N GLY A 193 -11.46 -15.22 -8.99
CA GLY A 193 -11.32 -13.94 -9.66
C GLY A 193 -9.87 -13.48 -9.71
N LYS A 194 -9.49 -12.71 -10.74
CA LYS A 194 -8.11 -12.25 -10.85
C LYS A 194 -7.87 -11.11 -9.86
N PHE A 195 -6.88 -11.27 -8.98
CA PHE A 195 -6.40 -10.17 -8.14
C PHE A 195 -5.71 -9.12 -9.02
N MET A 196 -6.08 -7.87 -8.85
CA MET A 196 -5.51 -6.74 -9.59
C MET A 196 -5.38 -5.51 -8.70
N LYS A 197 -4.36 -4.71 -8.98
CA LYS A 197 -4.20 -3.34 -8.47
C LYS A 197 -4.96 -2.35 -9.36
N MET A 198 -5.29 -1.18 -8.81
CA MET A 198 -6.01 -0.11 -9.54
C MET A 198 -5.36 0.30 -10.85
N ARG A 199 -4.03 0.47 -10.87
CA ARG A 199 -3.28 0.79 -12.10
C ARG A 199 -3.46 -0.28 -13.17
N GLN A 200 -3.47 -1.56 -12.78
CA GLN A 200 -3.66 -2.66 -13.74
C GLN A 200 -5.06 -2.61 -14.34
N ILE A 201 -6.08 -2.27 -13.54
CA ILE A 201 -7.45 -2.08 -14.03
C ILE A 201 -7.52 -0.88 -14.97
N TYR A 202 -6.90 0.25 -14.60
CA TYR A 202 -6.89 1.44 -15.45
C TYR A 202 -6.20 1.20 -16.81
N SER A 203 -5.18 0.35 -16.85
CA SER A 203 -4.48 -0.04 -18.08
C SER A 203 -5.22 -1.09 -18.92
N MET A 204 -6.37 -1.61 -18.47
CA MET A 204 -7.16 -2.57 -19.27
C MET A 204 -7.75 -1.92 -20.51
N GLU A 205 -7.93 -2.72 -21.56
CA GLU A 205 -8.65 -2.28 -22.76
C GLU A 205 -10.07 -1.84 -22.42
N LYS A 206 -10.53 -0.74 -23.04
CA LYS A 206 -11.85 -0.14 -22.80
C LYS A 206 -13.02 -1.11 -23.06
N THR A 207 -12.82 -2.11 -23.90
CA THR A 207 -13.78 -3.17 -24.26
C THR A 207 -14.09 -4.13 -23.11
N ARG A 208 -13.23 -4.22 -22.10
CA ARG A 208 -13.42 -5.12 -20.94
C ARG A 208 -14.36 -4.56 -19.89
N PHE A 209 -14.71 -3.28 -19.98
CA PHE A 209 -15.67 -2.66 -19.08
C PHE A 209 -17.12 -2.90 -19.55
N PRO A 210 -18.10 -3.03 -18.64
CA PRO A 210 -17.96 -2.87 -17.19
C PRO A 210 -17.39 -4.10 -16.46
N LEU A 211 -16.57 -3.84 -15.43
CA LEU A 211 -15.92 -4.85 -14.59
C LEU A 211 -16.57 -4.92 -13.22
N ARG A 212 -16.91 -6.13 -12.77
CA ARG A 212 -17.41 -6.34 -11.41
C ARG A 212 -16.26 -6.75 -10.51
N ILE A 213 -16.00 -5.97 -9.45
CA ILE A 213 -14.85 -6.14 -8.57
C ILE A 213 -15.28 -6.17 -7.10
N ARG A 214 -14.49 -6.84 -6.25
CA ARG A 214 -14.60 -6.78 -4.79
C ARG A 214 -13.34 -6.18 -4.19
N ILE A 215 -13.50 -5.22 -3.30
CA ILE A 215 -12.37 -4.61 -2.58
C ILE A 215 -11.80 -5.65 -1.60
N MET A 216 -10.52 -5.98 -1.72
CA MET A 216 -9.86 -6.95 -0.85
C MET A 216 -8.99 -6.25 0.20
N SER A 217 -8.26 -5.22 -0.21
CA SER A 217 -7.46 -4.37 0.67
C SER A 217 -7.42 -2.93 0.15
N MET A 218 -7.28 -1.97 1.06
CA MET A 218 -7.25 -0.55 0.75
C MET A 218 -6.33 0.20 1.72
N VAL A 219 -5.47 1.06 1.16
CA VAL A 219 -4.66 2.02 1.89
C VAL A 219 -4.92 3.40 1.29
N THR A 220 -5.39 4.32 2.12
CA THR A 220 -5.69 5.71 1.74
C THR A 220 -5.19 6.64 2.85
N ALA A 221 -4.62 7.78 2.47
CA ALA A 221 -4.19 8.80 3.43
C ALA A 221 -5.38 9.57 4.03
N GLN A 222 -6.52 9.61 3.33
CA GLN A 222 -7.73 10.32 3.73
C GLN A 222 -8.95 9.38 3.76
N PRO A 223 -9.97 9.66 4.60
CA PRO A 223 -11.20 8.88 4.60
C PRO A 223 -11.85 8.91 3.22
N PHE A 224 -11.99 7.74 2.60
CA PHE A 224 -12.67 7.58 1.33
C PHE A 224 -13.92 6.72 1.57
N PRO A 225 -15.06 6.99 0.90
CA PRO A 225 -16.33 6.31 1.17
C PRO A 225 -16.39 4.89 0.57
N LEU A 226 -15.31 4.13 0.72
CA LEU A 226 -15.19 2.73 0.29
C LEU A 226 -14.65 1.89 1.45
N GLN A 227 -15.06 0.62 1.50
CA GLN A 227 -14.70 -0.32 2.58
C GLN A 227 -14.21 -1.65 2.01
N CYS A 228 -13.31 -2.32 2.73
CA CYS A 228 -12.91 -3.69 2.39
C CYS A 228 -14.13 -4.62 2.37
N GLY A 229 -14.17 -5.52 1.38
CA GLY A 229 -15.28 -6.42 1.12
C GLY A 229 -16.40 -5.86 0.24
N GLN A 230 -16.43 -4.54 0.01
CA GLN A 230 -17.47 -3.89 -0.80
C GLN A 230 -17.39 -4.32 -2.28
N LEU A 231 -18.55 -4.45 -2.91
CA LEU A 231 -18.70 -4.81 -4.32
C LEU A 231 -18.95 -3.57 -5.16
N LEU A 232 -18.13 -3.39 -6.20
CA LEU A 232 -18.23 -2.28 -7.13
C LEU A 232 -18.36 -2.79 -8.56
N THR A 233 -19.09 -2.06 -9.39
CA THR A 233 -19.04 -2.20 -10.84
C THR A 233 -18.28 -1.02 -11.43
N VAL A 234 -17.05 -1.26 -11.90
CA VAL A 234 -16.26 -0.26 -12.64
C VAL A 234 -16.83 -0.16 -14.05
N LEU A 235 -17.35 1.01 -14.39
CA LEU A 235 -18.01 1.27 -15.66
C LEU A 235 -17.05 1.63 -16.77
N ARG A 236 -15.99 2.37 -16.47
CA ARG A 236 -14.98 2.86 -17.43
C ARG A 236 -13.80 3.52 -16.72
N THR A 237 -12.71 3.69 -17.46
CA THR A 237 -11.60 4.58 -17.10
C THR A 237 -11.86 6.00 -17.58
N ARG A 238 -11.35 7.00 -16.86
CA ARG A 238 -11.51 8.41 -17.21
C ARG A 238 -10.29 9.21 -16.78
N GLU A 239 -9.88 10.13 -17.65
CA GLU A 239 -8.99 11.24 -17.28
C GLU A 239 -9.84 12.43 -16.81
N VAL A 240 -9.56 12.89 -15.60
CA VAL A 240 -10.33 13.92 -14.91
C VAL A 240 -9.47 15.16 -14.78
N ARG A 241 -9.98 16.28 -15.28
CA ARG A 241 -9.29 17.56 -15.21
C ARG A 241 -9.70 18.30 -13.94
N LYS A 242 -8.70 18.74 -13.18
CA LYS A 242 -8.88 19.58 -11.99
C LYS A 242 -7.97 20.81 -12.08
N PHE A 243 -8.46 21.94 -11.62
CA PHE A 243 -7.67 23.15 -11.48
C PHE A 243 -6.92 23.11 -10.15
N LEU A 244 -5.62 23.38 -10.20
CA LEU A 244 -4.83 23.66 -9.01
C LEU A 244 -4.96 25.16 -8.70
N ALA A 245 -5.51 25.48 -7.54
CA ALA A 245 -5.70 26.87 -7.11
C ALA A 245 -5.10 27.11 -5.72
N THR A 246 -4.52 28.29 -5.54
CA THR A 246 -3.96 28.75 -4.25
C THR A 246 -4.74 29.97 -3.79
N GLU A 247 -5.25 29.95 -2.56
CA GLU A 247 -5.87 31.11 -1.92
C GLU A 247 -4.82 32.18 -1.62
N LEU A 248 -5.09 33.40 -2.06
CA LEU A 248 -4.26 34.56 -1.79
C LEU A 248 -4.88 35.32 -0.61
N SER A 249 -4.22 35.23 0.56
CA SER A 249 -4.57 36.01 1.75
C SER A 249 -3.46 37.00 2.03
N ARG A 250 -3.79 38.22 2.48
CA ARG A 250 -2.79 39.29 2.72
C ARG A 250 -1.68 38.83 3.67
N GLY A 251 -0.53 38.45 3.11
CA GLY A 251 0.70 38.13 3.85
C GLY A 251 0.98 36.66 4.17
N LYS A 252 0.12 35.70 3.80
CA LYS A 252 0.41 34.25 3.91
C LYS A 252 -0.08 33.49 2.67
N MET A 253 0.68 32.48 2.24
CA MET A 253 0.19 31.52 1.25
C MET A 253 -1.01 30.81 1.87
N GLY A 254 -2.20 31.03 1.30
CA GLY A 254 -3.45 30.48 1.80
C GLY A 254 -3.60 29.00 1.46
N ARG A 255 -4.79 28.47 1.72
CA ARG A 255 -5.13 27.07 1.44
C ARG A 255 -4.98 26.77 -0.06
N ARG A 256 -4.67 25.53 -0.40
CA ARG A 256 -4.53 25.07 -1.78
C ARG A 256 -5.62 24.06 -2.10
N PHE A 257 -6.17 24.16 -3.30
CA PHE A 257 -7.33 23.39 -3.70
C PHE A 257 -7.12 22.69 -5.04
N LEU A 258 -7.65 21.48 -5.15
CA LEU A 258 -7.97 20.85 -6.42
C LEU A 258 -9.46 21.02 -6.68
N ILE A 259 -9.76 21.81 -7.70
CA ILE A 259 -11.13 22.17 -8.05
C ILE A 259 -11.53 21.40 -9.31
N PRO A 260 -12.56 20.52 -9.26
CA PRO A 260 -12.96 19.78 -10.44
C PRO A 260 -13.48 20.72 -11.52
N THR A 261 -13.25 20.37 -12.79
CA THR A 261 -13.83 21.11 -13.94
C THR A 261 -15.36 21.11 -13.95
N THR A 262 -15.99 20.23 -13.18
CA THR A 262 -17.44 20.18 -12.96
C THR A 262 -17.93 21.08 -11.82
N TYR A 263 -17.11 22.00 -11.32
CA TYR A 263 -17.53 23.03 -10.35
C TYR A 263 -18.48 24.03 -11.03
N TRP A 264 -19.63 24.28 -10.39
CA TRP A 264 -20.74 25.10 -10.93
C TRP A 264 -20.87 26.48 -10.27
N GLY A 265 -19.98 26.83 -9.34
CA GLY A 265 -19.92 28.20 -8.83
C GLY A 265 -19.49 29.19 -9.91
N SER A 266 -19.99 30.42 -9.83
CA SER A 266 -19.65 31.49 -10.77
C SER A 266 -18.40 32.20 -10.27
N VAL A 267 -17.47 32.45 -11.19
CA VAL A 267 -16.20 33.11 -10.89
C VAL A 267 -16.09 34.41 -11.67
N LEU A 268 -15.66 35.47 -10.98
CA LEU A 268 -15.18 36.68 -11.60
C LEU A 268 -13.74 36.47 -12.02
N TRP A 269 -13.48 36.61 -13.32
CA TRP A 269 -12.15 36.44 -13.86
C TRP A 269 -11.32 37.70 -13.57
N GLY A 270 -10.21 37.49 -12.89
CA GLY A 270 -9.16 38.48 -12.72
C GLY A 270 -8.15 38.43 -13.87
N GLY A 271 -7.10 39.23 -13.73
CA GLY A 271 -6.01 39.28 -14.68
C GLY A 271 -5.11 38.04 -14.64
N ARG A 272 -4.33 37.87 -15.70
CA ARG A 272 -3.20 36.93 -15.71
C ARG A 272 -2.17 37.33 -14.66
N TYR A 273 -1.49 36.33 -14.11
CA TYR A 273 -0.36 36.53 -13.23
C TYR A 273 0.94 36.32 -14.04
N PHE A 274 1.86 37.26 -13.91
CA PHE A 274 3.16 37.24 -14.60
C PHE A 274 4.26 37.27 -13.57
N ARG A 275 5.18 36.31 -13.60
CA ARG A 275 6.30 36.32 -12.65
C ARG A 275 7.33 37.36 -13.05
N MET A 276 7.64 37.42 -14.35
CA MET A 276 8.68 38.27 -14.91
C MET A 276 8.16 39.11 -16.08
N VAL A 277 8.92 40.15 -16.42
CA VAL A 277 8.62 41.04 -17.55
C VAL A 277 8.60 40.31 -18.89
N SER A 278 9.36 39.22 -19.03
CA SER A 278 9.29 38.31 -20.19
C SER A 278 7.89 37.74 -20.43
N ASP A 279 7.15 37.46 -19.36
CA ASP A 279 5.81 36.86 -19.44
C ASP A 279 4.80 37.89 -19.95
N ILE A 280 4.92 39.14 -19.48
CA ILE A 280 4.15 40.31 -19.96
C ILE A 280 4.41 40.52 -21.45
N THR A 281 5.67 40.47 -21.86
CA THR A 281 6.07 40.68 -23.26
C THR A 281 5.47 39.63 -24.18
N SER A 282 5.42 38.37 -23.72
CA SER A 282 4.76 37.27 -24.44
C SER A 282 3.25 37.48 -24.53
N ALA A 283 2.64 38.00 -23.46
CA ALA A 283 1.22 38.33 -23.39
C ALA A 283 0.79 39.48 -24.32
N MET A 284 1.69 40.42 -24.62
CA MET A 284 1.42 41.55 -25.52
C MET A 284 1.12 41.16 -26.97
N GLN A 285 1.52 39.95 -27.40
CA GLN A 285 1.19 39.45 -28.74
C GLN A 285 -0.33 39.36 -28.99
N GLN A 286 -1.12 39.37 -27.92
CA GLN A 286 -2.57 39.23 -27.95
C GLN A 286 -3.31 40.57 -27.75
N GLY A 287 -2.59 41.67 -27.54
CA GLY A 287 -3.18 42.99 -27.31
C GLY A 287 -2.40 43.81 -26.27
N GLN A 288 -2.90 45.02 -25.99
CA GLN A 288 -2.31 45.90 -24.99
C GLN A 288 -2.48 45.29 -23.58
N VAL A 289 -1.38 45.24 -22.82
CA VAL A 289 -1.36 44.70 -21.45
C VAL A 289 -1.14 45.85 -20.47
N ARG A 290 -2.03 45.97 -19.49
CA ARG A 290 -1.87 46.83 -18.32
C ARG A 290 -1.63 45.95 -17.12
N PHE A 291 -0.70 46.31 -16.26
CA PHE A 291 -0.30 45.45 -15.15
C PHE A 291 0.13 46.26 -13.94
N ARG A 292 0.09 45.61 -12.77
CA ARG A 292 0.50 46.17 -11.48
C ARG A 292 1.59 45.30 -10.87
N ALA A 293 2.66 45.92 -10.39
CA ALA A 293 3.70 45.22 -9.63
C ALA A 293 3.18 44.80 -8.25
N GLN A 294 3.52 43.59 -7.79
CA GLN A 294 3.22 43.13 -6.42
C GLN A 294 4.47 43.14 -5.53
N ARG A 295 5.64 43.34 -6.12
CA ARG A 295 6.94 43.32 -5.44
C ARG A 295 7.81 44.46 -5.95
N ASP A 296 8.59 45.04 -5.06
CA ASP A 296 9.60 46.03 -5.41
C ASP A 296 10.69 45.42 -6.30
N TYR A 297 11.23 46.25 -7.19
CA TYR A 297 12.39 45.94 -8.01
C TYR A 297 13.32 47.14 -8.03
N THR A 298 14.54 46.91 -7.55
CA THR A 298 15.64 47.88 -7.66
C THR A 298 16.42 47.59 -8.93
N SER A 299 16.47 48.59 -9.82
CA SER A 299 17.32 48.57 -11.00
C SER A 299 18.81 48.49 -10.61
N PRO A 300 19.60 47.60 -11.23
CA PRO A 300 21.03 47.50 -10.95
C PRO A 300 21.87 48.57 -11.66
N THR A 301 21.42 49.06 -12.83
CA THR A 301 22.13 50.05 -13.66
C THR A 301 21.16 50.80 -14.57
N GLU A 302 21.53 52.00 -14.99
CA GLU A 302 20.90 52.65 -16.15
C GLU A 302 21.04 51.79 -17.42
N PRO A 303 20.07 51.83 -18.36
CA PRO A 303 18.87 52.66 -18.38
C PRO A 303 17.65 51.99 -17.71
N PHE A 304 17.81 50.96 -16.89
CA PHE A 304 16.68 50.25 -16.30
C PHE A 304 16.01 51.08 -15.20
N THR A 305 14.68 51.05 -15.17
CA THR A 305 13.86 51.77 -14.19
C THR A 305 13.50 50.87 -13.02
N SER A 306 13.66 51.36 -11.79
CA SER A 306 13.14 50.70 -10.59
C SER A 306 11.62 50.86 -10.51
N PHE A 307 10.95 49.94 -9.82
CA PHE A 307 9.52 50.08 -9.52
C PHE A 307 9.19 49.58 -8.12
N GLU A 308 8.16 50.15 -7.53
CA GLU A 308 7.64 49.78 -6.21
C GLU A 308 6.39 48.89 -6.34
N ALA A 309 6.13 48.11 -5.30
CA ALA A 309 4.90 47.34 -5.18
C ALA A 309 3.69 48.27 -5.26
N SER A 310 2.67 47.83 -6.01
CA SER A 310 1.44 48.56 -6.34
C SER A 310 1.54 49.58 -7.47
N GLU A 311 2.72 49.87 -8.02
CA GLU A 311 2.81 50.69 -9.23
C GLU A 311 2.18 50.00 -10.44
N CYS A 312 1.51 50.80 -11.27
CA CYS A 312 0.75 50.33 -12.43
C CYS A 312 1.35 50.85 -13.73
N PHE A 313 1.46 49.96 -14.72
CA PHE A 313 2.13 50.23 -15.98
C PHE A 313 1.30 49.75 -17.17
N THR A 314 1.41 50.47 -18.28
CA THR A 314 0.95 50.01 -19.59
C THR A 314 2.16 49.55 -20.40
N ALA A 315 2.12 48.31 -20.88
CA ALA A 315 3.17 47.77 -21.73
C ALA A 315 3.08 48.37 -23.14
N LEU A 316 4.19 48.93 -23.64
CA LEU A 316 4.22 49.63 -24.92
C LEU A 316 4.85 48.79 -26.02
N GLN A 317 6.12 48.43 -25.88
CA GLN A 317 6.84 47.63 -26.88
C GLN A 317 8.08 46.94 -26.32
N LYS A 318 8.43 45.80 -26.92
CA LYS A 318 9.72 45.14 -26.74
C LYS A 318 10.80 45.91 -27.49
N SER A 319 11.98 46.10 -26.89
CA SER A 319 13.15 46.69 -27.53
C SER A 319 14.45 46.08 -27.00
N VAL A 320 15.58 46.49 -27.56
CA VAL A 320 16.92 46.15 -27.06
C VAL A 320 17.64 47.43 -26.71
N VAL A 321 18.29 47.47 -25.55
CA VAL A 321 19.12 48.59 -25.10
C VAL A 321 20.52 48.10 -24.77
N THR A 322 21.49 49.01 -24.81
CA THR A 322 22.82 48.76 -24.25
C THR A 322 22.81 49.17 -22.78
N ALA A 323 23.29 48.30 -21.91
CA ALA A 323 23.40 48.55 -20.48
C ALA A 323 24.75 48.05 -19.97
N GLU A 324 25.37 48.81 -19.08
CA GLU A 324 26.61 48.41 -18.42
C GLU A 324 26.27 47.46 -17.27
N ILE A 325 26.69 46.20 -17.40
CA ILE A 325 26.47 45.17 -16.39
C ILE A 325 27.85 44.65 -16.00
N GLN A 326 28.24 44.88 -14.74
CA GLN A 326 29.56 44.50 -14.21
C GLN A 326 30.76 45.12 -14.95
N GLY A 327 30.61 46.35 -15.45
CA GLY A 327 31.70 47.06 -16.13
C GLY A 327 31.83 46.73 -17.63
N GLU A 328 30.94 45.90 -18.17
CA GLU A 328 30.91 45.55 -19.60
C GLU A 328 29.57 45.94 -20.24
N GLU A 329 29.61 46.49 -21.46
CA GLU A 329 28.42 46.81 -22.24
C GLU A 329 27.75 45.55 -22.78
N HIS A 330 26.49 45.35 -22.40
CA HIS A 330 25.67 44.23 -22.83
C HIS A 330 24.44 44.72 -23.61
N ARG A 331 24.09 43.99 -24.67
CA ARG A 331 22.80 44.17 -25.36
C ARG A 331 21.73 43.40 -24.61
N VAL A 332 20.79 44.12 -24.01
CA VAL A 332 19.75 43.54 -23.13
C VAL A 332 18.38 43.77 -23.74
N GLU A 333 17.58 42.71 -23.81
CA GLU A 333 16.17 42.82 -24.17
C GLU A 333 15.39 43.44 -23.02
N VAL A 334 14.55 44.43 -23.35
CA VAL A 334 13.75 45.19 -22.40
C VAL A 334 12.32 45.38 -22.89
N LEU A 335 11.43 45.62 -21.95
CA LEU A 335 10.08 46.10 -22.19
C LEU A 335 10.01 47.59 -21.85
N LYS A 336 9.61 48.40 -22.82
CA LYS A 336 9.24 49.80 -22.58
C LYS A 336 7.81 49.85 -22.08
N CYS A 337 7.61 50.56 -20.98
CA CYS A 337 6.35 50.72 -20.30
C CYS A 337 6.06 52.21 -20.07
N GLN A 338 4.79 52.53 -19.81
CA GLN A 338 4.38 53.83 -19.32
C GLN A 338 3.76 53.67 -17.92
N ASN A 339 4.26 54.40 -16.94
CA ASN A 339 3.63 54.46 -15.62
C ASN A 339 2.26 55.14 -15.75
N MET A 340 1.22 54.49 -15.26
CA MET A 340 -0.17 54.96 -15.43
C MET A 340 -0.51 56.16 -14.56
N ALA A 341 0.22 56.41 -13.47
CA ALA A 341 0.00 57.54 -12.58
C ALA A 341 0.79 58.77 -13.03
N THR A 342 2.06 58.60 -13.39
CA THR A 342 2.97 59.73 -13.72
C THR A 342 3.12 59.98 -15.22
N ASN A 343 2.61 59.09 -16.07
CA ASN A 343 2.86 59.06 -17.52
C ASN A 343 4.34 58.97 -17.93
N ALA A 344 5.24 58.73 -16.98
CA ALA A 344 6.67 58.58 -17.24
C ALA A 344 6.98 57.27 -18.01
N LEU A 345 7.96 57.33 -18.90
CA LEU A 345 8.48 56.14 -19.58
C LEU A 345 9.37 55.35 -18.62
N ALA A 346 9.13 54.04 -18.56
CA ALA A 346 9.91 53.10 -17.77
C ALA A 346 10.49 52.02 -18.69
N VAL A 347 11.69 51.55 -18.39
CA VAL A 347 12.39 50.51 -19.15
C VAL A 347 12.72 49.36 -18.22
N PHE A 348 12.09 48.21 -18.43
CA PHE A 348 12.30 47.04 -17.58
C PHE A 348 13.02 45.94 -18.34
N PRO A 349 14.13 45.38 -17.81
CA PRO A 349 14.76 44.22 -18.42
C PRO A 349 13.83 43.02 -18.35
N LEU A 350 13.85 42.15 -19.37
CA LEU A 350 12.93 40.99 -19.43
C LEU A 350 13.09 40.02 -18.25
N PHE A 351 14.25 40.02 -17.58
CA PHE A 351 14.52 39.22 -16.39
C PHE A 351 14.06 39.88 -15.07
N ALA A 352 13.55 41.11 -15.09
CA ALA A 352 13.03 41.76 -13.89
C ALA A 352 11.82 40.98 -13.35
N GLN A 353 11.84 40.74 -12.03
CA GLN A 353 10.79 40.01 -11.32
C GLN A 353 10.02 40.98 -10.44
N GLY A 354 8.71 41.08 -10.67
CA GLY A 354 7.82 41.96 -9.92
C GLY A 354 6.51 41.29 -9.50
N ASP A 355 6.33 40.01 -9.82
CA ASP A 355 5.10 39.25 -9.52
C ASP A 355 3.85 40.01 -9.99
N PHE A 356 3.81 40.38 -11.26
CA PHE A 356 2.87 41.33 -11.81
C PHE A 356 1.46 40.74 -11.99
N LEU A 357 0.44 41.54 -11.70
CA LEU A 357 -0.96 41.23 -11.95
C LEU A 357 -1.48 42.05 -13.12
N GLU A 358 -2.06 41.41 -14.13
CA GLU A 358 -2.75 42.11 -15.21
C GLU A 358 -4.00 42.85 -14.70
N LEU A 359 -4.17 44.10 -15.15
CA LEU A 359 -5.32 44.92 -14.84
C LEU A 359 -6.36 44.76 -15.96
N VAL A 360 -7.44 44.04 -15.65
CA VAL A 360 -8.55 43.82 -16.58
C VAL A 360 -9.53 44.99 -16.46
N VAL A 361 -9.86 45.61 -17.60
CA VAL A 361 -10.77 46.77 -17.65
C VAL A 361 -12.22 46.32 -17.43
N ASP A 362 -12.62 45.20 -18.04
CA ASP A 362 -13.96 44.63 -17.92
C ASP A 362 -13.88 43.17 -17.42
N PRO A 363 -13.90 42.95 -16.09
CA PRO A 363 -13.82 41.60 -15.55
C PRO A 363 -15.09 40.83 -15.90
N ARG A 364 -14.92 39.65 -16.51
CA ARG A 364 -16.02 38.78 -16.95
C ARG A 364 -16.42 37.83 -15.83
N VAL A 365 -17.72 37.55 -15.72
CA VAL A 365 -18.24 36.48 -14.87
C VAL A 365 -18.53 35.28 -15.76
N GLY A 366 -18.06 34.10 -15.35
CA GLY A 366 -18.30 32.86 -16.07
C GLY A 366 -18.05 31.64 -15.20
N LYS A 367 -18.13 30.45 -15.80
CA LYS A 367 -17.80 29.20 -15.11
C LYS A 367 -16.30 28.95 -15.10
N LEU A 368 -15.80 28.25 -14.09
CA LEU A 368 -14.38 27.90 -14.00
C LEU A 368 -13.91 27.07 -15.20
N GLN A 369 -14.77 26.19 -15.73
CA GLN A 369 -14.47 25.36 -16.91
C GLN A 369 -14.11 26.20 -18.16
N GLU A 370 -14.65 27.41 -18.28
CA GLU A 370 -14.40 28.31 -19.42
C GLU A 370 -12.96 28.87 -19.40
N LEU A 371 -12.29 28.89 -18.23
CA LEU A 371 -10.88 29.31 -18.13
C LEU A 371 -9.95 28.44 -18.99
N CYS A 372 -10.26 27.15 -19.15
CA CYS A 372 -9.51 26.25 -20.03
C CYS A 372 -9.54 26.65 -21.50
N GLN A 373 -10.54 27.44 -21.92
CA GLN A 373 -10.76 27.78 -23.32
C GLN A 373 -10.28 29.20 -23.65
N ILE A 374 -10.36 30.12 -22.68
CA ILE A 374 -10.28 31.57 -22.95
C ILE A 374 -9.01 32.20 -22.37
N THR A 375 -8.47 31.68 -21.26
CA THR A 375 -7.37 32.34 -20.51
C THR A 375 -6.13 31.46 -20.41
N ARG A 376 -4.95 32.04 -20.53
CA ARG A 376 -3.68 31.36 -20.22
C ARG A 376 -3.46 31.41 -18.70
N LEU A 377 -3.29 30.24 -18.08
CA LEU A 377 -2.87 30.12 -16.68
C LEU A 377 -1.39 30.52 -16.52
N PRO A 378 -0.97 31.06 -15.38
CA PRO A 378 -1.76 31.30 -14.17
C PRO A 378 -2.63 32.57 -14.26
N CYS A 379 -3.80 32.55 -13.62
CA CYS A 379 -4.70 33.71 -13.53
C CYS A 379 -5.34 33.82 -12.15
N HIS A 380 -5.81 35.02 -11.82
CA HIS A 380 -6.55 35.25 -10.59
C HIS A 380 -8.04 35.16 -10.85
N ILE A 381 -8.79 34.66 -9.87
CA ILE A 381 -10.24 34.62 -9.89
C ILE A 381 -10.80 34.94 -8.50
N ARG A 382 -12.07 35.32 -8.46
CA ARG A 382 -12.84 35.39 -7.22
C ARG A 382 -14.16 34.66 -7.41
N VAL A 383 -14.53 33.80 -6.46
CA VAL A 383 -15.85 33.16 -6.48
C VAL A 383 -16.91 34.20 -6.10
N VAL A 384 -17.90 34.41 -6.98
CA VAL A 384 -18.99 35.38 -6.76
C VAL A 384 -20.32 34.71 -6.45
N SER A 385 -20.50 33.45 -6.83
CA SER A 385 -21.64 32.64 -6.38
C SER A 385 -21.17 31.23 -6.01
N PRO A 386 -21.67 30.65 -4.91
CA PRO A 386 -21.30 29.30 -4.52
C PRO A 386 -21.83 28.27 -5.52
N ASP A 387 -21.22 27.09 -5.53
CA ASP A 387 -21.74 25.94 -6.25
C ASP A 387 -23.02 25.40 -5.58
N PRO A 388 -24.17 25.40 -6.28
CA PRO A 388 -25.45 24.96 -5.71
C PRO A 388 -25.51 23.46 -5.43
N THR A 389 -24.58 22.67 -5.97
CA THR A 389 -24.51 21.22 -5.74
C THR A 389 -23.85 20.86 -4.41
N MET A 390 -23.22 21.83 -3.73
CA MET A 390 -22.50 21.62 -2.48
C MET A 390 -23.27 22.22 -1.30
N ALA A 391 -23.38 21.45 -0.20
CA ALA A 391 -23.99 21.95 1.04
C ALA A 391 -23.20 23.11 1.66
N ARG A 392 -21.86 23.07 1.52
CA ARG A 392 -20.94 24.14 1.91
C ARG A 392 -19.83 24.24 0.88
N ASP A 393 -19.81 25.33 0.13
CA ASP A 393 -18.75 25.61 -0.84
C ASP A 393 -17.53 26.23 -0.13
N PRO A 394 -16.37 25.56 -0.09
CA PRO A 394 -15.17 26.05 0.59
C PRO A 394 -14.47 27.21 -0.14
N LEU A 395 -14.76 27.41 -1.44
CA LEU A 395 -14.20 28.52 -2.23
C LEU A 395 -15.06 29.78 -2.12
N PHE A 396 -16.34 29.64 -1.79
CA PHE A 396 -17.20 30.80 -1.58
C PHE A 396 -16.82 31.51 -0.27
N GLY A 397 -16.45 32.79 -0.38
CA GLY A 397 -15.96 33.61 0.73
C GLY A 397 -14.45 33.81 0.77
N THR A 398 -13.67 33.16 -0.11
CA THR A 398 -12.25 33.47 -0.29
C THR A 398 -12.07 34.85 -0.94
N GLU A 399 -11.05 35.62 -0.54
CA GLU A 399 -10.80 36.96 -1.12
C GLU A 399 -10.41 36.87 -2.60
N GLU A 400 -9.42 36.04 -2.92
CA GLU A 400 -8.89 35.83 -4.27
C GLU A 400 -8.21 34.46 -4.35
N LEU A 401 -8.37 33.78 -5.49
CA LEU A 401 -7.72 32.51 -5.79
C LEU A 401 -6.80 32.69 -7.01
N ARG A 402 -5.56 32.23 -6.92
CA ARG A 402 -4.68 32.08 -8.08
C ARG A 402 -4.80 30.66 -8.63
N VAL A 403 -5.37 30.54 -9.81
CA VAL A 403 -5.38 29.27 -10.56
C VAL A 403 -4.03 29.11 -11.23
N GLU A 404 -3.27 28.10 -10.81
CA GLU A 404 -1.88 27.90 -11.23
C GLU A 404 -1.78 27.03 -12.48
N ASN A 405 -2.52 25.92 -12.52
CA ASN A 405 -2.47 24.95 -13.62
C ASN A 405 -3.75 24.08 -13.70
N VAL A 406 -3.87 23.31 -14.77
CA VAL A 406 -4.82 22.20 -14.89
C VAL A 406 -4.05 20.89 -14.79
N ILE A 407 -4.42 20.06 -13.82
CA ILE A 407 -3.89 18.70 -13.67
C ILE A 407 -4.84 17.68 -14.30
N ILE A 408 -4.27 16.57 -14.77
CA ILE A 408 -5.02 15.41 -15.27
C ILE A 408 -4.82 14.27 -14.29
N GLU A 409 -5.90 13.82 -13.68
CA GLU A 409 -5.91 12.68 -12.77
C GLU A 409 -6.53 11.47 -13.47
N GLN A 410 -5.88 10.31 -13.32
CA GLN A 410 -6.40 9.03 -13.82
C GLN A 410 -7.37 8.45 -12.80
N SER A 411 -8.61 8.23 -13.22
CA SER A 411 -9.68 7.77 -12.33
C SER A 411 -10.48 6.62 -12.93
N LEU A 412 -10.98 5.75 -12.06
CA LEU A 412 -12.01 4.77 -12.40
C LEU A 412 -13.39 5.33 -12.06
N ILE A 413 -14.34 5.20 -12.98
CA ILE A 413 -15.74 5.53 -12.72
C ILE A 413 -16.44 4.24 -12.34
N ALA A 414 -16.94 4.15 -11.11
CA ALA A 414 -17.54 2.94 -10.56
C ALA A 414 -18.90 3.22 -9.93
N LYS A 415 -19.75 2.20 -9.84
CA LYS A 415 -20.98 2.22 -9.04
C LYS A 415 -20.84 1.27 -7.87
N ASP A 416 -21.34 1.70 -6.73
CA ASP A 416 -21.59 0.81 -5.60
C ASP A 416 -22.80 -0.07 -5.91
N GLU A 417 -22.68 -1.38 -5.72
CA GLU A 417 -23.82 -2.28 -5.91
C GLU A 417 -24.90 -2.13 -4.84
N THR A 418 -24.54 -1.64 -3.65
CA THR A 418 -25.49 -1.35 -2.58
C THR A 418 -26.24 -0.02 -2.79
N LEU A 419 -25.63 0.91 -3.53
CA LEU A 419 -26.14 2.25 -3.84
C LEU A 419 -25.94 2.59 -5.33
N PRO A 420 -26.64 1.89 -6.25
CA PRO A 420 -26.37 1.97 -7.70
C PRO A 420 -26.77 3.30 -8.35
N GLU A 421 -27.51 4.15 -7.63
CA GLU A 421 -27.94 5.48 -8.09
C GLU A 421 -26.80 6.50 -8.16
N ARG A 422 -25.67 6.24 -7.49
CA ARG A 422 -24.54 7.16 -7.44
C ARG A 422 -23.31 6.57 -8.12
N THR A 423 -22.75 7.35 -9.04
CA THR A 423 -21.46 7.05 -9.66
C THR A 423 -20.33 7.68 -8.84
N LEU A 424 -19.34 6.87 -8.49
CA LEU A 424 -18.14 7.23 -7.75
C LEU A 424 -16.96 7.36 -8.70
N GLU A 425 -16.10 8.34 -8.42
CA GLU A 425 -14.81 8.50 -9.10
C GLU A 425 -13.70 8.08 -8.15
N ILE A 426 -12.89 7.10 -8.55
CA ILE A 426 -11.83 6.54 -7.73
C ILE A 426 -10.47 6.91 -8.34
N PRO A 427 -9.70 7.84 -7.73
CA PRO A 427 -8.40 8.24 -8.24
C PRO A 427 -7.38 7.10 -8.11
N VAL A 428 -6.81 6.67 -9.24
CA VAL A 428 -5.92 5.50 -9.34
C VAL A 428 -4.63 5.71 -8.57
N GLU A 429 -4.13 6.94 -8.53
CA GLU A 429 -2.82 7.28 -7.96
C GLU A 429 -2.87 7.66 -6.47
N LYS A 430 -4.03 8.05 -5.96
CA LYS A 430 -4.20 8.45 -4.55
C LYS A 430 -4.59 7.30 -3.64
N ILE A 431 -5.20 6.25 -4.20
CA ILE A 431 -5.74 5.14 -3.45
C ILE A 431 -5.03 3.86 -3.88
N SER A 432 -4.27 3.28 -2.95
CA SER A 432 -3.71 1.94 -3.15
C SER A 432 -4.77 0.92 -2.78
N MET A 433 -5.39 0.32 -3.78
CA MET A 433 -6.43 -0.70 -3.60
C MET A 433 -6.07 -1.96 -4.36
N GLU A 434 -6.23 -3.10 -3.71
CA GLU A 434 -6.18 -4.42 -4.33
C GLU A 434 -7.59 -5.00 -4.37
N VAL A 435 -7.96 -5.51 -5.53
CA VAL A 435 -9.32 -5.97 -5.79
C VAL A 435 -9.33 -7.32 -6.45
N LEU A 436 -10.42 -8.05 -6.20
CA LEU A 436 -10.72 -9.30 -6.85
C LEU A 436 -11.70 -9.04 -8.00
N VAL A 437 -11.28 -9.30 -9.24
CA VAL A 437 -12.15 -9.19 -10.42
C VAL A 437 -13.04 -10.43 -10.51
N LEU A 438 -14.33 -10.26 -10.26
CA LEU A 438 -15.29 -11.37 -10.16
C LEU A 438 -15.89 -11.76 -11.51
N LYS A 439 -16.25 -10.78 -12.34
CA LYS A 439 -16.81 -11.01 -13.69
C LYS A 439 -16.49 -9.85 -14.64
N GLU A 440 -16.11 -10.18 -15.86
CA GLU A 440 -16.12 -9.28 -17.02
C GLU A 440 -17.48 -9.38 -17.68
N ARG A 441 -18.33 -8.36 -17.54
CA ARG A 441 -19.64 -8.39 -18.20
C ARG A 441 -19.48 -7.86 -19.61
N LEU A 442 -19.58 -8.75 -20.60
CA LEU A 442 -19.76 -8.37 -22.00
C LEU A 442 -21.13 -7.67 -22.14
N GLN A 443 -21.08 -6.34 -22.23
CA GLN A 443 -22.12 -5.43 -22.71
C GLN A 443 -23.50 -5.50 -22.01
N ILE A 444 -23.73 -4.58 -21.05
CA ILE A 444 -25.10 -4.07 -20.82
C ILE A 444 -25.30 -2.87 -21.75
N ARG A 445 -26.29 -2.98 -22.64
CA ARG A 445 -26.60 -2.07 -23.75
C ARG A 445 -27.19 -0.70 -23.34
N ASP A 446 -27.10 -0.31 -22.08
CA ASP A 446 -27.74 0.90 -21.54
C ASP A 446 -26.76 1.96 -21.01
N ALA A 447 -25.50 1.97 -21.46
CA ALA A 447 -24.53 3.02 -21.10
C ALA A 447 -24.77 4.37 -21.81
N GLY A 448 -25.91 4.56 -22.48
CA GLY A 448 -26.23 5.77 -23.25
C GLY A 448 -26.96 6.86 -22.46
N LYS A 449 -27.45 6.58 -21.24
CA LYS A 449 -28.35 7.49 -20.52
C LYS A 449 -28.11 7.52 -19.01
N GLU A 450 -26.88 7.76 -18.56
CA GLU A 450 -26.64 8.08 -17.15
C GLU A 450 -25.73 9.30 -17.03
N THR A 451 -26.38 10.44 -16.77
CA THR A 451 -25.83 11.80 -16.94
C THR A 451 -25.32 12.41 -15.63
N SER A 452 -25.35 11.69 -14.49
CA SER A 452 -24.94 12.25 -13.21
C SER A 452 -23.80 11.44 -12.59
N VAL A 453 -22.56 11.83 -12.91
CA VAL A 453 -21.45 11.58 -12.00
C VAL A 453 -21.68 12.52 -10.82
N ALA A 454 -21.64 12.02 -9.58
CA ALA A 454 -21.79 12.88 -8.42
C ALA A 454 -20.72 13.99 -8.50
N PRO A 455 -21.09 15.28 -8.35
CA PRO A 455 -20.12 16.36 -8.38
C PRO A 455 -19.07 16.10 -7.31
N GLN A 456 -17.82 16.02 -7.76
CA GLN A 456 -16.70 15.82 -6.86
C GLN A 456 -16.61 17.03 -5.92
N GLY A 457 -16.40 16.77 -4.64
CA GLY A 457 -16.09 17.83 -3.68
C GLY A 457 -14.78 18.51 -4.06
N ILE A 458 -14.68 19.80 -3.78
CA ILE A 458 -13.39 20.50 -3.81
C ILE A 458 -12.48 19.88 -2.76
N GLU A 459 -11.26 19.56 -3.15
CA GLU A 459 -10.26 18.93 -2.27
C GLU A 459 -9.24 19.97 -1.82
N GLU A 460 -9.04 20.10 -0.52
CA GLU A 460 -7.94 20.89 0.04
C GLU A 460 -6.69 20.01 0.13
N ILE A 461 -5.58 20.47 -0.45
CA ILE A 461 -4.33 19.71 -0.56
C ILE A 461 -3.19 20.36 0.22
N THR A 462 -2.23 19.53 0.60
CA THR A 462 -1.00 19.96 1.28
C THR A 462 -0.02 20.66 0.34
N GLU A 463 0.96 21.37 0.91
CA GLU A 463 2.05 21.98 0.14
C GLU A 463 2.88 20.97 -0.65
N THR A 464 3.14 19.81 -0.07
CA THR A 464 3.90 18.72 -0.70
C THR A 464 3.18 18.16 -1.92
N GLU A 465 1.85 17.98 -1.84
CA GLU A 465 1.04 17.53 -2.97
C GLU A 465 1.01 18.60 -4.06
N ALA A 466 0.80 19.87 -3.70
CA ALA A 466 0.82 20.97 -4.65
C ALA A 466 2.15 21.09 -5.39
N LEU A 467 3.29 20.95 -4.70
CA LEU A 467 4.62 20.95 -5.33
C LEU A 467 4.79 19.80 -6.32
N THR A 468 4.24 18.63 -6.01
CA THR A 468 4.28 17.47 -6.91
C THR A 468 3.53 17.77 -8.23
N TYR A 469 2.37 18.42 -8.13
CA TYR A 469 1.59 18.84 -9.31
C TYR A 469 2.23 20.01 -10.06
N SER A 470 2.84 20.97 -9.36
CA SER A 470 3.50 22.14 -9.95
C SER A 470 4.82 21.79 -10.65
N ASN A 471 5.52 20.74 -10.24
CA ASN A 471 6.75 20.28 -10.92
C ASN A 471 6.50 19.70 -12.32
N CYS A 472 5.24 19.45 -12.70
CA CYS A 472 4.85 19.09 -14.06
C CYS A 472 4.69 20.31 -15.00
N LEU A 473 4.93 21.53 -14.51
CA LEU A 473 4.94 22.74 -15.33
C LEU A 473 6.16 22.75 -16.25
N ILE A 474 5.94 22.53 -17.54
CA ILE A 474 6.88 22.95 -18.59
C ILE A 474 6.74 24.47 -18.73
N ALA A 475 7.20 25.23 -17.74
CA ALA A 475 7.32 26.68 -17.88
C ALA A 475 8.48 26.97 -18.87
N PRO A 476 8.33 27.95 -19.79
CA PRO A 476 9.46 28.43 -20.58
C PRO A 476 10.56 28.88 -19.63
N ARG A 477 11.81 28.47 -19.91
CA ARG A 477 12.94 28.83 -19.05
C ARG A 477 13.04 30.36 -18.99
N PRO A 478 13.14 30.97 -17.79
CA PRO A 478 13.38 32.40 -17.68
C PRO A 478 14.60 32.81 -18.51
N PRO A 479 14.64 34.02 -19.07
CA PRO A 479 15.87 34.55 -19.62
C PRO A 479 16.99 34.46 -18.56
N PRO A 480 18.23 34.09 -18.96
CA PRO A 480 19.32 33.92 -18.02
C PRO A 480 19.55 35.23 -17.25
N ARG A 481 19.59 35.11 -15.92
CA ARG A 481 19.94 36.25 -15.06
C ARG A 481 21.43 36.57 -15.25
N PRO A 482 21.83 37.85 -15.21
CA PRO A 482 23.23 38.21 -15.08
C PRO A 482 23.83 37.52 -13.83
N PRO A 483 25.11 37.12 -13.87
CA PRO A 483 25.79 36.53 -12.71
C PRO A 483 25.69 37.47 -11.49
N LYS A 484 25.55 36.91 -10.29
CA LYS A 484 25.51 37.72 -9.06
C LYS A 484 26.89 38.37 -8.83
N PRO A 485 26.96 39.64 -8.40
CA PRO A 485 28.24 40.26 -8.04
C PRO A 485 28.89 39.47 -6.90
N ARG A 486 30.20 39.21 -7.03
CA ARG A 486 31.01 38.71 -5.90
C ARG A 486 31.06 39.83 -4.88
N SER A 487 30.54 39.60 -3.67
CA SER A 487 30.79 40.49 -2.55
C SER A 487 32.30 40.46 -2.26
N LEU A 488 33.00 41.53 -2.63
CA LEU A 488 34.36 41.75 -2.17
C LEU A 488 34.28 42.00 -0.66
N SER A 489 34.68 40.99 0.12
CA SER A 489 35.07 41.15 1.52
C SER A 489 36.49 41.69 1.60
#